data_AF-A0A7J8RL15-F1
#
_entry.id   AF-A0A7J8RL15-F1
#
_cell.length_a   1.000
_cell.length_b   1.000
_cell.length_c   1.000
_cell.angle_alpha   90.00
_cell.angle_beta   90.00
_cell.angle_gamma   90.00
#
_symmetry.space_group_name_H-M   'P 1'
#
loop_
_entity.id
_entity.type
_entity.pdbx_description
1 polymer ?
#
loop_
_entity_poly.entity_id
_entity_poly.type
_entity_poly.pdbx_seq_one_letter_code
_entity_poly.pdbx_strand_id
1 'polypeptide(L)' 'MEKTSSALWKRLETLYATKFLANRLVLKQHLFKFRMNEGELFRDHISQFITLLNNLKKLRFRLTMKIRLCY' A
#
# COMPACT_ATOMS: atom_id res chain seq x y z
N MET A 1 -27.92 -1.46 19.05
CA MET A 1 -27.82 -2.94 19.05
C MET A 1 -26.99 -3.36 17.84
N GLU A 2 -25.66 -3.31 17.95
CA GLU A 2 -24.74 -3.69 16.87
C GLU A 2 -24.35 -5.17 17.03
N LYS A 3 -25.30 -6.07 16.81
CA LYS A 3 -25.12 -7.53 17.00
C LYS A 3 -25.07 -8.31 15.69
N THR A 4 -24.72 -7.67 14.58
CA THR A 4 -24.61 -8.38 13.30
C THR A 4 -23.16 -8.41 12.87
N SER A 5 -22.60 -9.63 12.77
CA SER A 5 -21.24 -9.89 12.29
C SER A 5 -20.91 -9.11 11.01
N SER A 6 -21.90 -8.92 10.12
CA SER A 6 -21.77 -8.15 8.89
C SER A 6 -21.49 -6.65 9.08
N ALA A 7 -22.08 -6.01 10.10
CA ALA A 7 -21.87 -4.59 10.37
C ALA A 7 -20.46 -4.34 10.94
N LEU A 8 -19.99 -5.25 11.79
CA LEU A 8 -18.64 -5.25 12.34
C LEU A 8 -17.59 -5.51 11.24
N TRP A 9 -17.88 -6.45 10.34
CA TRP A 9 -17.04 -6.76 9.18
C TRP A 9 -16.90 -5.56 8.23
N LYS A 10 -18.01 -4.88 7.90
CA LYS A 10 -17.99 -3.66 7.06
C LYS A 10 -17.17 -2.52 7.68
N ARG A 11 -17.22 -2.35 9.00
CA ARG A 11 -16.39 -1.34 9.71
C ARG A 11 -14.91 -1.69 9.64
N LEU A 12 -14.56 -2.95 9.86
CA LEU A 12 -13.19 -3.43 9.71
C LEU A 12 -12.67 -3.27 8.28
N GLU A 13 -13.50 -3.60 7.30
CA GLU A 13 -13.19 -3.44 5.88
C GLU A 13 -12.93 -1.97 5.54
N THR A 14 -13.79 -1.07 6.04
CA THR A 14 -13.62 0.38 5.86
C THR A 14 -12.31 0.88 6.48
N LEU A 15 -12.03 0.52 7.74
CA LEU A 15 -10.80 0.92 8.44
C LEU A 15 -9.53 0.37 7.77
N TYR A 16 -9.57 -0.88 7.30
CA TYR A 16 -8.47 -1.47 6.55
C TYR A 16 -8.31 -0.84 5.16
N ALA A 17 -9.39 -0.43 4.51
CA ALA A 17 -9.37 0.28 3.24
C ALA A 17 -8.77 1.69 3.39
N THR A 18 -9.12 2.45 4.43
CA THR A 18 -8.49 3.74 4.73
C THR A 18 -7.00 3.58 5.02
N LYS A 19 -6.61 2.60 5.85
CA LYS A 19 -5.18 2.30 6.11
C LYS A 19 -4.44 1.94 4.83
N PHE A 20 -5.06 1.17 3.95
CA PHE A 20 -4.48 0.80 2.67
C PHE A 20 -4.31 2.01 1.74
N LEU A 21 -5.35 2.84 1.61
CA LEU A 21 -5.34 4.04 0.78
C LEU A 21 -4.29 5.04 1.28
N ALA A 22 -4.21 5.24 2.59
CA ALA A 22 -3.18 6.05 3.23
C ALA A 22 -1.77 5.50 2.95
N ASN A 23 -1.54 4.20 3.14
CA ASN A 23 -0.24 3.57 2.83
C ASN A 23 0.14 3.72 1.36
N ARG A 24 -0.81 3.56 0.44
CA ARG A 24 -0.58 3.76 -0.99
C ARG A 24 -0.24 5.21 -1.32
N LEU A 25 -0.91 6.16 -0.68
CA LEU A 25 -0.65 7.59 -0.85
C LEU A 25 0.76 7.95 -0.36
N VAL A 26 1.15 7.48 0.83
CA VAL A 26 2.50 7.69 1.39
C VAL A 26 3.58 7.14 0.47
N LEU A 27 3.44 5.92 -0.06
CA LEU A 27 4.42 5.34 -0.98
C LEU A 27 4.51 6.08 -2.31
N LYS A 28 3.37 6.59 -2.84
CA LYS A 28 3.39 7.46 -4.02
C LYS A 28 4.15 8.76 -3.73
N GLN A 29 3.87 9.40 -2.60
CA GLN A 29 4.59 10.62 -2.21
C GLN A 29 6.09 10.36 -2.04
N HIS A 30 6.46 9.23 -1.44
CA HIS A 30 7.86 8.84 -1.30
C HIS A 30 8.51 8.64 -2.67
N LEU A 31 7.84 7.98 -3.61
CA LEU A 31 8.33 7.79 -4.98
C LEU A 31 8.49 9.12 -5.73
N PHE A 32 7.55 10.05 -5.60
CA PHE A 32 7.66 11.39 -6.21
C PHE A 32 8.79 12.24 -5.59
N LYS A 33 9.11 12.01 -4.32
CA LYS A 33 10.23 12.69 -3.62
C LYS A 33 11.54 11.93 -3.73
N PHE A 34 11.53 10.71 -4.26
CA PHE A 34 12.71 9.86 -4.35
C PHE A 34 13.65 10.44 -5.40
N ARG A 35 14.77 10.99 -4.94
CA ARG A 35 15.84 11.53 -5.78
C ARG A 35 17.15 10.91 -5.33
N MET A 36 18.08 10.79 -6.27
CA MET A 36 19.43 10.33 -5.98
C MET A 36 20.23 11.48 -5.37
N ASN A 37 20.95 11.20 -4.30
CA ASN A 37 21.86 12.19 -3.71
C ASN A 37 23.24 12.10 -4.36
N GLU A 38 23.96 13.22 -4.41
CA GLU A 38 25.35 13.23 -4.89
C GLU A 38 26.22 12.33 -4.00
N GLY A 39 27.00 11.44 -4.63
CA GLY A 39 27.83 10.46 -3.92
C GLY A 39 27.13 9.13 -3.58
N GLU A 40 25.82 8.98 -3.82
CA GLU A 40 25.19 7.67 -3.74
C GLU A 40 25.65 6.75 -4.88
N LEU A 41 25.81 5.47 -4.56
CA LEU A 41 26.03 4.45 -5.58
C LEU A 41 24.75 4.25 -6.39
N PHE A 42 24.85 4.45 -7.71
CA PHE A 42 23.74 4.27 -8.65
C PHE A 42 23.04 2.91 -8.51
N ARG A 43 23.81 1.85 -8.25
CA ARG A 43 23.29 0.50 -8.04
C ARG A 43 22.38 0.40 -6.82
N ASP A 44 22.77 1.04 -5.72
CA ASP A 44 21.99 1.02 -4.49
C ASP A 44 20.73 1.88 -4.64
N HIS A 45 20.84 3.01 -5.33
CA HIS A 45 19.70 3.86 -5.68
C HIS A 45 18.66 3.09 -6.51
N ILE A 46 19.09 2.37 -7.56
CA ILE A 46 18.21 1.52 -8.36
C ILE A 46 17.57 0.40 -7.51
N SER A 47 18.34 -0.25 -6.63
CA SER A 47 17.83 -1.31 -5.77
C SER A 47 16.71 -0.80 -4.85
N GLN A 48 16.90 0.37 -4.25
CA GLN A 48 15.89 1.05 -3.44
C GLN A 48 14.65 1.42 -4.26
N PHE A 49 14.84 1.93 -5.48
CA PHE A 49 13.74 2.25 -6.40
C PHE A 49 12.91 1.01 -6.76
N ILE A 50 13.56 -0.11 -7.11
CA ILE A 50 12.90 -1.38 -7.42
C ILE A 50 12.11 -1.89 -6.20
N THR A 51 12.67 -1.73 -5.00
CA THR A 51 12.01 -2.12 -3.75
C THR A 51 10.74 -1.30 -3.51
N LEU A 52 10.79 0.02 -3.72
CA LEU A 52 9.63 0.91 -3.67
C LEU A 52 8.52 0.50 -4.64
N LEU A 53 8.87 0.16 -5.88
CA LEU A 53 7.92 -0.32 -6.88
C LEU A 53 7.29 -1.66 -6.49
N ASN A 54 8.07 -2.58 -5.95
CA ASN A 54 7.59 -3.88 -5.49
C ASN A 54 6.61 -3.73 -4.31
N ASN A 55 6.88 -2.82 -3.37
CA ASN A 55 5.97 -2.50 -2.27
C ASN A 55 4.63 -1.94 -2.77
N LEU A 56 4.68 -1.06 -3.77
CA LEU A 56 3.49 -0.53 -4.45
C LEU A 56 2.67 -1.62 -5.15
N LYS A 57 3.33 -2.54 -5.86
CA LYS A 57 2.66 -3.70 -6.51
C LYS A 57 2.04 -4.65 -5.49
N LYS A 58 2.76 -4.97 -4.41
CA LYS A 58 2.30 -5.87 -3.34
C LYS A 58 1.04 -5.33 -2.66
N LEU A 59 0.99 -4.03 -2.41
CA LEU A 59 -0.21 -3.38 -1.92
C LEU A 59 -1.36 -3.54 -2.92
N ARG A 60 -1.16 -3.17 -4.19
CA ARG A 60 -2.20 -3.31 -5.22
C ARG A 60 -2.78 -4.73 -5.28
N PHE A 61 -1.91 -5.75 -5.25
CA PHE A 61 -2.32 -7.15 -5.26
C PHE A 61 -3.11 -7.57 -4.01
N ARG A 62 -2.71 -7.12 -2.81
CA ARG A 62 -3.44 -7.39 -1.56
C ARG A 62 -4.86 -6.84 -1.56
N LEU A 63 -5.09 -5.67 -2.15
CA LEU A 63 -6.44 -5.12 -2.33
C LEU A 63 -7.26 -6.00 -3.27
N THR A 64 -6.71 -6.33 -4.45
CA THR A 64 -7.43 -7.09 -5.47
C THR A 64 -7.82 -8.49 -4.96
N MET A 65 -6.94 -9.16 -4.20
CA MET A 65 -7.27 -10.45 -3.59
C MET A 65 -8.33 -10.33 -2.49
N LYS A 66 -8.31 -9.28 -1.65
CA LYS A 66 -9.35 -9.07 -0.64
C LYS A 66 -10.73 -8.88 -1.27
N ILE A 67 -10.82 -8.07 -2.33
CA ILE A 67 -12.09 -7.83 -3.04
C ILE A 67 -12.61 -9.14 -3.67
N ARG A 68 -11.72 -9.93 -4.29
CA ARG A 68 -12.08 -11.22 -4.91
C ARG A 68 -12.43 -12.33 -3.93
N LEU A 69 -12.03 -12.25 -2.67
CA LEU A 69 -12.39 -13.22 -1.64
C LEU A 69 -13.68 -12.85 -0.89
N CYS A 70 -14.19 -11.63 -1.09
CA CYS A 70 -15.43 -11.15 -0.48
C CYS A 70 -16.63 -11.17 -1.45
N TYR A 71 -16.43 -11.63 -2.70
CA TYR A 71 -17.45 -11.80 -3.74
C TYR A 71 -17.38 -13.20 -4.34
#